data_AF-I9AL87-F1
#
_entry.id   AF-I9AL87-F1
#
_cell.length_a   1.000
_cell.length_b   1.000
_cell.length_c   1.000
_cell.angle_alpha   90.00
_cell.angle_beta   90.00
_cell.angle_gamma   90.00
#
_symmetry.space_group_name_H-M   'P 1'
#
loop_
_entity.id
_entity.type
_entity.pdbx_description
1 polymer ?
#
loop_
_entity_poly.entity_id
_entity_poly.type
_entity_poly.pdbx_seq_one_letter_code
_entity_poly.pdbx_strand_id
1 'polypeptide(L)'
;MKKFLSMTLLLTAMFLTFSACSSDDETNYPDITGSWSKISETPGEYISSYMEVTWTFNSNNTATQRVILKFNDVTSRDTSTSFTYEYKGSTITLKNDKITLEYEISVSGNKMKLGNAEDGYFDLTKK
;
A
#
# COMPACT_ATOMS: atom_id res chain seq x y z
N MET A 1 -19.10 -12.44 -71.60
CA MET A 1 -18.22 -11.55 -70.80
C MET A 1 -18.96 -10.26 -70.46
N LYS A 2 -19.34 -10.08 -69.20
CA LYS A 2 -19.29 -8.81 -68.43
C LYS A 2 -19.87 -9.11 -67.04
N LYS A 3 -19.03 -8.89 -66.02
CA LYS A 3 -19.24 -9.22 -64.63
C LYS A 3 -20.00 -8.07 -63.96
N PHE A 4 -21.04 -8.39 -63.18
CA PHE A 4 -21.52 -7.53 -62.10
C PHE A 4 -21.75 -8.43 -60.89
N LEU A 5 -20.68 -8.65 -60.13
CA LEU A 5 -20.76 -9.24 -58.81
C LEU A 5 -20.99 -8.08 -57.84
N SER A 6 -22.26 -7.87 -57.48
CA SER A 6 -22.68 -6.84 -56.55
C SER A 6 -22.96 -7.47 -55.18
N MET A 7 -22.29 -6.92 -54.17
CA MET A 7 -22.79 -6.71 -52.81
C MET A 7 -23.22 -7.94 -51.99
N THR A 8 -22.35 -8.39 -51.09
CA THR A 8 -22.76 -8.56 -49.68
C THR A 8 -21.55 -8.39 -48.76
N LEU A 9 -21.48 -7.22 -48.13
CA LEU A 9 -20.57 -6.90 -47.03
C LEU A 9 -21.10 -7.58 -45.77
N LEU A 10 -20.51 -8.70 -45.35
CA LEU A 10 -20.86 -9.35 -44.08
C LEU A 10 -20.07 -8.70 -42.95
N LEU A 11 -20.69 -7.69 -42.34
CA LEU A 11 -20.26 -7.05 -41.11
C LEU A 11 -20.58 -7.99 -39.93
N THR A 12 -19.63 -8.83 -39.53
CA THR A 12 -19.73 -9.58 -38.27
C THR A 12 -19.22 -8.69 -37.13
N ALA A 13 -20.11 -7.83 -36.64
CA ALA A 13 -19.93 -7.17 -35.36
C ALA A 13 -19.96 -8.24 -34.26
N MET A 14 -18.79 -8.75 -33.87
CA MET A 14 -18.63 -9.44 -32.60
C MET A 14 -18.87 -8.41 -31.50
N PHE A 15 -20.11 -8.32 -31.04
CA PHE A 15 -20.40 -7.81 -29.71
C PHE A 15 -19.73 -8.77 -28.73
N LEU A 16 -18.47 -8.48 -28.39
CA LEU A 16 -17.87 -8.92 -27.15
C LEU A 16 -18.75 -8.30 -26.05
N THR A 17 -19.76 -9.05 -25.64
CA THR A 17 -20.34 -8.86 -24.33
C THR A 17 -19.20 -9.14 -23.37
N PHE A 18 -18.51 -8.07 -22.96
CA PHE A 18 -17.79 -8.08 -21.71
C PHE A 18 -18.85 -8.43 -20.68
N SER A 19 -18.97 -9.71 -20.38
CA SER A 19 -19.43 -10.15 -19.08
C SER A 19 -18.40 -9.56 -18.13
N ALA A 20 -18.69 -8.34 -17.68
CA ALA A 20 -18.19 -7.84 -16.42
C ALA A 20 -18.69 -8.83 -15.37
N CYS A 21 -17.97 -9.95 -15.28
CA CYS A 21 -18.10 -10.89 -14.19
C CYS A 21 -17.50 -10.14 -13.01
N SER A 22 -18.37 -9.34 -12.38
CA SER A 22 -18.26 -8.87 -11.02
C SER A 22 -18.10 -10.10 -10.15
N SER A 23 -16.88 -10.64 -10.12
CA SER A 23 -16.43 -11.40 -8.98
C SER A 23 -16.17 -10.34 -7.93
N ASP A 24 -17.22 -10.01 -7.19
CA ASP A 24 -17.09 -9.68 -5.78
C ASP A 24 -16.42 -10.89 -5.11
N ASP A 25 -15.13 -11.06 -5.39
CA ASP A 25 -14.26 -11.87 -4.59
C ASP A 25 -14.12 -11.09 -3.29
N GLU A 26 -15.04 -11.35 -2.37
CA GLU A 26 -14.91 -11.06 -0.93
C GLU A 26 -13.66 -11.80 -0.44
N THR A 27 -12.52 -11.22 -0.79
CA THR A 27 -11.21 -11.75 -0.49
C THR A 27 -10.95 -11.37 0.95
N ASN A 28 -11.18 -12.34 1.83
CA ASN A 28 -11.05 -12.18 3.26
C ASN A 28 -9.56 -12.15 3.65
N TYR A 29 -8.93 -11.01 3.43
CA TYR A 29 -7.55 -10.75 3.83
C TYR A 29 -7.47 -10.41 5.33
N PRO A 30 -6.31 -10.65 5.99
CA PRO A 30 -6.12 -10.23 7.37
C PRO A 30 -6.42 -8.74 7.55
N ASP A 31 -7.19 -8.41 8.60
CA ASP A 31 -7.45 -7.02 8.95
C ASP A 31 -6.16 -6.34 9.44
N ILE A 32 -5.78 -5.27 8.74
CA ILE A 32 -4.58 -4.49 9.02
C ILE A 32 -4.87 -3.22 9.82
N THR A 33 -6.14 -2.94 10.15
CA THR A 33 -6.53 -1.72 10.86
C THR A 33 -5.86 -1.61 12.23
N GLY A 34 -5.58 -0.37 12.62
CA GLY A 34 -4.88 -0.02 13.85
C GLY A 34 -3.46 0.51 13.60
N SER A 35 -2.70 0.62 14.69
CA SER A 35 -1.36 1.20 14.69
C SER A 35 -0.27 0.11 14.78
N TRP A 36 0.76 0.28 13.97
CA TRP A 36 1.91 -0.62 13.84
C TRP A 36 3.18 0.21 13.89
N SER A 37 4.16 -0.20 14.68
CA SER A 37 5.40 0.56 14.81
C SER A 37 6.66 -0.29 14.77
N LYS A 38 7.75 0.37 14.35
CA LYS A 38 9.12 -0.09 14.54
C LYS A 38 9.86 0.98 15.32
N ILE A 39 10.47 0.55 16.41
CA ILE A 39 11.39 1.38 17.20
C ILE A 39 12.81 0.90 16.91
N SER A 40 13.73 1.83 16.78
CA SER A 40 15.15 1.57 16.60
C SER A 40 15.91 2.52 17.52
N GLU A 41 16.63 1.95 18.46
CA GLU A 41 17.40 2.68 19.47
C GLU A 41 18.87 2.29 19.36
N THR A 42 19.72 3.30 19.31
CA THR A 42 21.17 3.12 19.36
C THR A 42 21.69 3.90 20.56
N PRO A 43 22.12 3.23 21.64
CA PRO A 43 22.76 3.90 22.76
C PRO A 43 24.15 4.40 22.35
N GLY A 44 24.64 5.43 23.02
CA GLY A 44 26.02 5.90 22.86
C GLY A 44 26.42 6.85 23.97
N GLU A 45 27.72 6.93 24.24
CA GLU A 45 28.29 7.72 25.35
C GLU A 45 28.12 9.23 25.14
N TYR A 46 28.29 9.69 23.91
CA TYR A 46 28.16 11.11 23.53
C TYR A 46 26.87 11.41 22.76
N ILE A 47 26.41 10.46 21.96
CA ILE A 47 25.21 10.57 21.14
C ILE A 47 24.42 9.27 21.21
N SER A 48 23.17 9.34 21.66
CA SER A 48 22.16 8.30 21.51
C SER A 48 21.19 8.69 20.41
N SER A 49 20.60 7.71 19.74
CA SER A 49 19.52 7.94 18.79
C SER A 49 18.31 7.05 19.10
N TYR A 50 17.13 7.64 18.90
CA TYR A 50 15.84 6.96 18.96
C TYR A 50 15.09 7.29 17.67
N MET A 51 14.66 6.27 16.94
CA MET A 51 13.78 6.42 15.79
C MET A 51 12.55 5.56 15.98
N GLU A 52 11.39 6.15 15.77
CA GLU A 52 10.12 5.44 15.74
C GLU A 52 9.39 5.77 14.45
N VAL A 53 9.04 4.73 13.70
CA VAL A 53 8.13 4.82 12.56
C VAL A 53 6.83 4.15 12.98
N THR A 54 5.73 4.90 12.95
CA THR A 54 4.37 4.38 13.21
C THR A 54 3.52 4.52 11.95
N TRP A 55 2.93 3.41 11.51
CA TRP A 55 1.87 3.37 10.51
C TRP A 55 0.52 3.16 11.20
N THR A 56 -0.47 3.97 10.87
CA THR A 56 -1.86 3.77 11.33
C THR A 56 -2.75 3.58 10.10
N PHE A 57 -3.46 2.46 10.03
CA PHE A 57 -4.43 2.15 8.98
C PHE A 57 -5.85 2.24 9.55
N ASN A 58 -6.70 3.02 8.90
CA ASN A 58 -8.09 3.26 9.33
C ASN A 58 -9.07 2.52 8.41
N SER A 59 -10.21 2.09 8.96
CA SER A 59 -11.25 1.36 8.23
C SER A 59 -11.91 2.13 7.07
N ASN A 60 -11.68 3.44 6.99
CA ASN A 60 -12.13 4.30 5.89
C ASN A 60 -11.09 4.46 4.77
N ASN A 61 -10.16 3.51 4.63
CA ASN A 61 -9.11 3.51 3.61
C ASN A 61 -8.14 4.70 3.68
N THR A 62 -7.96 5.28 4.86
CA THR A 62 -6.92 6.29 5.12
C THR A 62 -5.81 5.71 5.97
N ALA A 63 -4.58 6.17 5.72
CA ALA A 63 -3.41 5.78 6.50
C ALA A 63 -2.58 7.00 6.89
N THR A 64 -1.76 6.85 7.93
CA THR A 64 -0.81 7.87 8.36
C THR A 64 0.52 7.22 8.70
N GLN A 65 1.61 7.80 8.21
CA GLN A 65 2.97 7.48 8.64
C GLN A 65 3.50 8.62 9.51
N ARG A 66 3.80 8.33 10.77
CA ARG A 66 4.51 9.26 11.66
C ARG A 66 5.93 8.79 11.89
N VAL A 67 6.89 9.69 11.75
CA VAL A 67 8.31 9.45 12.02
C VAL A 67 8.77 10.39 13.12
N ILE A 68 9.24 9.80 14.22
CA ILE A 68 9.88 10.50 15.33
C ILE A 68 11.36 10.15 15.32
N LEU A 69 12.23 11.16 15.33
CA LEU A 69 13.68 11.00 15.49
C LEU A 69 14.14 11.88 16.66
N LYS A 70 14.85 11.27 17.61
CA LYS A 70 15.48 11.96 18.73
C LYS A 70 16.97 11.65 18.78
N PHE A 71 17.72 12.64 19.24
CA PHE A 71 19.13 12.52 19.57
C PHE A 71 19.34 12.97 21.01
N ASN A 72 19.93 12.15 21.88
CA ASN A 72 20.07 12.46 23.30
C ASN A 72 18.73 12.92 23.93
N ASP A 73 17.65 12.19 23.63
CA ASP A 73 16.26 12.47 24.01
C ASP A 73 15.66 13.78 23.47
N VAL A 74 16.41 14.58 22.72
CA VAL A 74 15.92 15.80 22.06
C VAL A 74 15.29 15.43 20.72
N THR A 75 14.01 15.77 20.56
CA THR A 75 13.28 15.56 19.30
C THR A 75 13.85 16.44 18.18
N SER A 76 14.45 15.80 17.18
CA SER A 76 14.95 16.43 15.96
C SER A 76 13.91 16.40 14.83
N ARG A 77 13.09 15.35 14.77
CA ARG A 77 11.98 15.21 13.82
C ARG A 77 10.76 14.64 14.51
N ASP A 78 9.61 15.22 14.22
CA ASP A 78 8.30 14.66 14.48
C ASP A 78 7.39 15.08 13.34
N THR A 79 7.26 14.21 12.35
CA THR A 79 6.54 14.52 11.11
C THR A 79 5.53 13.43 10.81
N SER A 80 4.37 13.84 10.30
CA SER A 80 3.28 12.95 9.92
C SER A 80 2.91 13.17 8.46
N THR A 81 2.76 12.07 7.72
CA THR A 81 2.32 12.07 6.31
C THR A 81 1.06 11.23 6.18
N SER A 82 0.01 11.81 5.60
CA SER A 82 -1.25 11.12 5.36
C SER A 82 -1.28 10.50 3.97
N PHE A 83 -2.00 9.39 3.87
CA PHE A 83 -2.24 8.65 2.64
C PHE A 83 -3.70 8.17 2.59
N THR A 84 -4.21 7.91 1.40
CA THR A 84 -5.25 6.89 1.20
C THR A 84 -4.58 5.56 0.86
N TYR A 85 -5.28 4.45 1.06
CA TYR A 85 -4.75 3.15 0.71
C TYR A 85 -5.76 2.18 0.09
N GLU A 86 -5.25 1.33 -0.79
CA GLU A 86 -5.94 0.16 -1.34
C GLU A 86 -5.15 -1.10 -0.95
N TYR A 87 -5.77 -2.02 -0.22
CA TYR A 87 -5.13 -3.23 0.28
C TYR A 87 -5.74 -4.46 -0.41
N LYS A 88 -4.88 -5.31 -0.97
CA LYS A 88 -5.24 -6.51 -1.75
C LYS A 88 -4.54 -7.76 -1.19
N GLY A 89 -4.47 -7.88 0.13
CA GLY A 89 -3.95 -9.07 0.82
C GLY A 89 -2.43 -9.16 0.89
N SER A 90 -1.77 -9.30 -0.25
CA SER A 90 -0.30 -9.36 -0.34
C SER A 90 0.34 -8.06 -0.78
N THR A 91 -0.47 -7.12 -1.29
CA THR A 91 -0.01 -5.82 -1.76
C THR A 91 -0.86 -4.70 -1.18
N ILE A 92 -0.25 -3.52 -1.06
CA ILE A 92 -0.92 -2.29 -0.64
C ILE A 92 -0.38 -1.12 -1.46
N THR A 93 -1.31 -0.33 -2.00
CA THR A 93 -0.99 0.93 -2.67
C THR A 93 -1.32 2.07 -1.74
N LEU A 94 -0.34 2.92 -1.43
CA LEU A 94 -0.48 4.11 -0.57
C LEU A 94 -0.32 5.36 -1.43
N LYS A 95 -1.26 6.30 -1.33
CA LYS A 95 -1.26 7.48 -2.20
C LYS A 95 -1.54 8.77 -1.46
N ASN A 96 -0.85 9.83 -1.86
CA ASN A 96 -1.22 11.21 -1.57
C ASN A 96 -0.94 12.10 -2.80
N ASP A 97 -1.06 13.41 -2.66
CA ASP A 97 -0.90 14.37 -3.77
C ASP A 97 0.51 14.39 -4.37
N LYS A 98 1.52 13.84 -3.67
CA LYS A 98 2.93 13.92 -4.05
C LYS A 98 3.51 12.59 -4.50
N ILE A 99 3.08 11.49 -3.89
CA ILE A 99 3.69 10.19 -4.08
C ILE A 99 2.63 9.07 -4.10
N THR A 100 2.93 8.05 -4.89
CA THR A 100 2.27 6.75 -4.86
C THR A 100 3.32 5.72 -4.50
N LEU A 101 3.07 4.93 -3.47
CA LEU A 101 3.95 3.85 -2.99
C LEU A 101 3.24 2.53 -3.23
N GLU A 102 3.92 1.60 -3.89
CA GLU A 102 3.43 0.24 -4.13
C GLU A 102 4.27 -0.72 -3.30
N TYR A 103 3.68 -1.27 -2.25
CA TYR A 103 4.36 -2.12 -1.28
C TYR A 103 3.80 -3.53 -1.24
N GLU A 104 4.69 -4.48 -0.96
CA GLU A 104 4.33 -5.77 -0.43
C GLU A 104 3.92 -5.61 1.03
N ILE A 105 2.94 -6.40 1.45
CA ILE A 105 2.47 -6.46 2.83
C ILE A 105 2.24 -7.91 3.24
N SER A 106 2.68 -8.26 4.44
CA SER A 106 2.34 -9.53 5.08
C SER A 106 2.09 -9.31 6.56
N VAL A 107 1.05 -9.96 7.09
CA VAL A 107 0.68 -9.88 8.50
C VAL A 107 0.62 -11.28 9.09
N SER A 108 1.30 -11.46 10.22
CA SER A 108 1.28 -12.70 10.99
C SER A 108 1.19 -12.36 12.48
N GLY A 109 0.01 -12.57 13.06
CA GLY A 109 -0.28 -12.19 14.44
C GLY A 109 -0.08 -10.69 14.68
N ASN A 110 0.85 -10.33 15.56
CA ASN A 110 1.18 -8.94 15.90
C ASN A 110 2.35 -8.38 15.08
N LYS A 111 2.79 -9.07 14.01
CA LYS A 111 3.89 -8.64 13.14
C LYS A 111 3.37 -8.29 11.76
N MET A 112 3.89 -7.21 11.19
CA MET A 112 3.64 -6.79 9.82
C MET A 112 4.97 -6.49 9.13
N LYS A 113 5.19 -7.04 7.95
CA LYS A 113 6.26 -6.59 7.05
C LYS A 113 5.62 -5.75 5.95
N LEU A 114 6.10 -4.53 5.75
CA LEU A 114 5.56 -3.57 4.79
C LEU A 114 6.71 -2.90 4.04
N GLY A 115 6.65 -2.85 2.71
CA GLY A 115 7.66 -2.14 1.92
C GLY A 115 7.95 -2.81 0.59
N ASN A 116 9.07 -2.47 -0.01
CA ASN A 116 9.56 -3.10 -1.23
C ASN A 116 11.10 -3.10 -1.27
N ALA A 117 11.70 -3.63 -2.34
CA ALA A 117 13.15 -3.68 -2.48
C ALA A 117 13.82 -2.31 -2.72
N GLU A 118 13.08 -1.33 -3.22
CA GLU A 118 13.59 0.00 -3.56
C GLU A 118 13.62 0.93 -2.35
N ASP A 119 12.51 1.01 -1.61
CA ASP A 119 12.34 1.86 -0.43
C ASP A 119 12.76 1.15 0.87
N GLY A 120 12.94 -0.17 0.81
CA GLY A 120 13.22 -1.01 1.96
C GLY A 120 11.96 -1.51 2.67
N TYR A 121 12.18 -2.36 3.67
CA TYR A 121 11.11 -2.99 4.45
C TYR A 121 11.05 -2.48 5.89
N PHE A 122 9.83 -2.21 6.34
CA PHE A 122 9.48 -1.98 7.74
C PHE A 122 8.99 -3.29 8.35
N ASP A 123 9.72 -3.81 9.34
CA ASP A 123 9.27 -4.89 10.21
C ASP A 123 8.57 -4.27 11.43
N LEU A 124 7.26 -4.13 11.34
CA LEU A 124 6.41 -3.45 12.29
C LEU A 124 5.77 -4.42 13.29
N THR A 125 5.49 -3.93 14.49
CA THR A 125 4.74 -4.64 15.53
C THR A 125 3.46 -3.87 15.87
N LYS A 126 2.35 -4.59 16.09
CA LYS A 126 1.08 -3.97 16.49
C LYS A 126 1.23 -3.27 17.85
N LYS A 127 0.75 -2.03 17.95
CA LYS A 127 0.69 -1.25 19.20
C LYS A 127 -0.53 -1.59 20.03
#